data_AF-A0A533RZ49-F1
#
_entry.id   AF-A0A533RZ49-F1
#
_cell.length_a   1.000
_cell.length_b   1.000
_cell.length_c   1.000
_cell.angle_alpha   90.00
_cell.angle_beta   90.00
_cell.angle_gamma   90.00
#
_symmetry.space_group_name_H-M   'P 1'
#
loop_
_entity.id
_entity.type
_entity.pdbx_description
1 polymer ?
#
loop_
_entity_poly.entity_id
_entity_poly.type
_entity_poly.pdbx_seq_one_letter_code
_entity_poly.pdbx_strand_id
1 'polypeptide(L)'
;MTVALRMSKLYAPTLKEDPAEAELASHRLLLRAGMVRKAAAGIYSFLPLGWRSIEKIQRIVAEEMDRIDSQKLMLPIVQPAELWLESGRWDVYGPELARLKDRHGRDFCLGPTHEEIITALVRSELRSYKDLPVSLYQINMKFRDEVRPRFGLLRGREFIMKDAYSFHASPESLQEHYDAQAGAYGRICERMGLDYRPVVADSGQIGGKVTIEFMALAEAGEAALVYCDCGWAANVEAAETVVPRTPAVTEARPM
;
A
#
# COMPACT_ATOMS: atom_id res chain seq x y z
N MET A 1 29.67 -12.76 -7.97
CA MET A 1 30.40 -13.17 -6.75
C MET A 1 29.91 -12.31 -5.59
N THR A 2 29.36 -12.91 -4.53
CA THR A 2 28.92 -12.16 -3.36
C THR A 2 30.15 -11.83 -2.51
N VAL A 3 30.50 -10.55 -2.38
CA VAL A 3 31.59 -10.12 -1.50
C VAL A 3 31.13 -10.25 -0.05
N ALA A 4 31.84 -11.03 0.76
CA ALA A 4 31.56 -11.17 2.19
C ALA A 4 31.92 -9.88 2.93
N LEU A 5 30.94 -9.28 3.62
CA LEU A 5 31.17 -8.09 4.46
C LEU A 5 31.57 -8.52 5.87
N ARG A 6 32.71 -8.03 6.36
CA ARG A 6 33.16 -8.27 7.74
C ARG A 6 32.35 -7.40 8.71
N MET A 7 31.98 -7.96 9.86
CA MET A 7 31.22 -7.23 10.89
C MET A 7 31.94 -5.95 11.35
N SER A 8 33.28 -5.96 11.43
CA SER A 8 34.08 -4.78 11.77
C SER A 8 34.05 -3.64 10.74
N LYS A 9 33.49 -3.87 9.55
CA LYS A 9 33.28 -2.87 8.49
C LYS A 9 31.80 -2.56 8.27
N LEU A 10 30.90 -3.22 8.98
CA LEU A 10 29.46 -3.01 8.89
C LEU A 10 29.04 -1.86 9.81
N TYR A 11 28.29 -0.90 9.27
CA TYR A 11 27.58 0.07 10.09
C TYR A 11 26.28 -0.55 10.60
N ALA A 12 26.31 -1.08 11.83
CA ALA A 12 25.17 -1.65 12.54
C ALA A 12 25.17 -1.19 14.00
N PRO A 13 24.74 0.06 14.29
CA PRO A 13 24.72 0.60 15.64
C PRO A 13 23.63 -0.08 16.47
N THR A 14 23.94 -1.18 17.14
CA THR A 14 22.97 -1.88 17.99
C THR A 14 22.66 -1.12 19.27
N LEU A 15 21.44 -1.26 19.81
CA LEU A 15 21.06 -0.67 21.10
C LEU A 15 20.89 -1.77 22.14
N LYS A 16 21.42 -1.53 23.35
CA LYS A 16 21.33 -2.46 24.47
C LYS A 16 19.91 -2.52 25.02
N GLU A 17 19.34 -1.35 25.31
CA GLU A 17 18.01 -1.19 25.92
C GLU A 17 16.93 -0.92 24.86
N ASP A 18 15.67 -1.15 25.23
CA ASP A 18 14.52 -0.81 24.39
C ASP A 18 14.35 0.72 24.30
N PRO A 19 14.20 1.30 23.09
CA PRO A 19 13.88 2.71 22.92
C PRO A 19 12.51 3.05 23.53
N ALA A 20 12.43 4.15 24.27
CA ALA A 20 11.22 4.54 25.02
C ALA A 20 10.02 4.84 24.10
N GLU A 21 10.27 5.28 22.87
CA GLU A 21 9.24 5.62 21.88
C GLU A 21 8.68 4.41 21.12
N ALA A 22 9.23 3.21 21.33
CA ALA A 22 8.87 2.03 20.55
C ALA A 22 7.92 1.12 21.32
N GLU A 23 6.63 1.17 20.98
CA GLU A 23 5.61 0.34 21.65
C GLU A 23 5.62 -1.11 21.17
N LEU A 24 5.57 -1.35 19.85
CA LEU A 24 5.52 -2.68 19.26
C LEU A 24 6.88 -3.37 19.20
N ALA A 25 6.86 -4.70 19.33
CA ALA A 25 8.05 -5.55 19.25
C ALA A 25 8.82 -5.36 17.94
N SER A 26 8.13 -5.26 16.79
CA SER A 26 8.75 -5.02 15.48
C SER A 26 9.55 -3.70 15.46
N HIS A 27 8.97 -2.61 15.95
CA HIS A 27 9.62 -1.31 16.02
C HIS A 27 10.84 -1.33 16.96
N ARG A 28 10.71 -1.94 18.15
CA ARG A 28 11.82 -2.10 19.11
C ARG A 28 12.99 -2.87 18.50
N LEU A 29 12.70 -4.03 17.89
CA LEU A 29 13.71 -4.90 17.30
C LEU A 29 14.42 -4.25 16.12
N LEU A 30 13.69 -3.55 15.24
CA LEU A 30 14.29 -2.82 14.11
C LEU A 30 15.26 -1.72 14.57
N LEU A 31 14.92 -0.99 15.63
CA LEU A 31 15.79 0.02 16.23
C LEU A 31 17.01 -0.62 16.91
N ARG A 32 16.78 -1.64 17.75
CA ARG A 32 17.84 -2.33 18.51
C ARG A 32 18.84 -3.07 17.63
N ALA A 33 18.38 -3.67 16.53
CA ALA A 33 19.24 -4.34 15.56
C ALA A 33 20.00 -3.37 14.65
N GLY A 34 19.79 -2.06 14.78
CA GLY A 34 20.42 -1.07 13.92
C GLY A 34 19.95 -1.15 12.46
N MET A 35 18.67 -1.48 12.24
CA MET A 35 18.10 -1.56 10.89
C MET A 35 17.47 -0.23 10.44
N VAL A 36 16.93 0.55 11.36
CA VAL A 36 16.34 1.86 11.06
C VAL A 36 16.71 2.91 12.11
N ARG A 37 16.59 4.19 11.75
CA ARG A 37 16.67 5.32 12.69
C ARG A 37 15.58 6.34 12.37
N LYS A 38 14.95 6.87 13.41
CA LYS A 38 13.96 7.93 13.28
C LYS A 38 14.66 9.23 12.85
N ALA A 39 14.24 9.80 11.73
CA ALA A 39 14.66 11.13 11.29
C ALA A 39 13.67 12.20 11.74
N ALA A 40 12.36 11.89 11.67
CA ALA A 40 11.27 12.70 12.21
C ALA A 40 10.09 11.80 12.59
N ALA A 41 9.00 12.36 13.12
CA ALA A 41 7.77 11.60 13.36
C ALA A 41 7.27 10.94 12.05
N GLY A 42 7.17 9.61 12.04
CA GLY A 42 6.78 8.82 10.87
C GLY A 42 7.79 8.77 9.71
N ILE A 43 9.03 9.23 9.91
CA ILE A 43 10.05 9.26 8.84
C ILE A 43 11.33 8.59 9.35
N TYR A 44 11.82 7.60 8.60
CA TYR A 44 12.89 6.70 9.02
C TYR A 44 14.01 6.60 7.98
N SER A 45 15.26 6.66 8.43
CA SER A 45 16.42 6.23 7.65
C SER A 45 16.56 4.71 7.72
N PHE A 46 16.68 4.05 6.57
CA PHE A 46 17.02 2.63 6.48
C PHE A 46 18.54 2.46 6.53
N LEU A 47 19.04 1.78 7.57
CA LEU A 47 20.46 1.48 7.73
C LEU A 47 20.87 0.26 6.91
N PRO A 48 22.17 -0.05 6.72
CA PRO A 48 22.61 -1.07 5.78
C PRO A 48 21.97 -2.46 5.94
N LEU A 49 21.73 -2.91 7.18
CA LEU A 49 21.03 -4.18 7.42
C LEU A 49 19.54 -4.10 7.05
N GLY A 50 18.86 -3.01 7.39
CA GLY A 50 17.48 -2.78 7.01
C GLY A 50 17.31 -2.69 5.49
N TRP A 51 18.19 -1.92 4.83
CA TRP A 51 18.18 -1.77 3.38
C TRP A 51 18.39 -3.09 2.65
N ARG A 52 19.32 -3.94 3.10
CA ARG A 52 19.51 -5.29 2.55
C ARG A 52 18.26 -6.16 2.65
N SER A 53 17.47 -6.02 3.72
CA SER A 53 16.19 -6.73 3.85
C SER A 53 15.15 -6.18 2.89
N ILE A 54 15.07 -4.85 2.76
CA ILE A 54 14.20 -4.20 1.77
C ILE A 54 14.55 -4.66 0.34
N GLU A 55 15.82 -4.68 -0.06
CA GLU A 55 16.23 -5.15 -1.39
C GLU A 55 15.77 -6.60 -1.68
N LYS A 56 15.80 -7.48 -0.68
CA LYS A 56 15.28 -8.85 -0.82
C LYS A 56 13.77 -8.87 -1.02
N ILE A 57 13.04 -8.07 -0.26
CA ILE A 57 11.58 -7.91 -0.37
C ILE A 57 11.23 -7.38 -1.77
N GLN A 58 11.89 -6.31 -2.21
CA GLN A 58 11.68 -5.72 -3.53
C GLN A 58 11.95 -6.71 -4.66
N ARG A 59 12.97 -7.57 -4.51
CA ARG A 59 13.26 -8.61 -5.49
C ARG A 59 12.16 -9.67 -5.57
N ILE A 60 11.65 -10.15 -4.43
CA ILE A 60 10.51 -11.09 -4.42
C ILE A 60 9.31 -10.46 -5.14
N VAL A 61 8.99 -9.21 -4.79
CA VAL A 61 7.87 -8.49 -5.40
C VAL A 61 8.08 -8.32 -6.91
N ALA A 62 9.26 -7.89 -7.34
CA ALA A 62 9.56 -7.71 -8.77
C ALA A 62 9.43 -9.03 -9.54
N GLU A 63 10.02 -10.11 -9.04
CA GLU A 63 9.93 -11.43 -9.68
C GLU A 63 8.48 -11.92 -9.84
N GLU A 64 7.60 -11.65 -8.87
CA GLU A 64 6.18 -12.04 -8.95
C GLU A 64 5.33 -11.11 -9.84
N MET A 65 5.71 -9.84 -9.98
CA MET A 65 5.08 -8.90 -10.93
C MET A 65 5.52 -9.19 -12.38
N ASP A 66 6.80 -9.50 -12.58
CA ASP A 66 7.34 -9.85 -13.90
C ASP A 66 6.72 -11.16 -14.43
N ARG A 67 6.35 -12.10 -13.54
CA ARG A 67 5.62 -13.34 -13.87
C ARG A 67 4.21 -13.12 -14.44
N ILE A 68 3.62 -11.95 -14.23
CA ILE A 68 2.28 -11.58 -14.73
C ILE A 68 2.36 -10.48 -15.79
N ASP A 69 3.52 -10.36 -16.46
CA ASP A 69 3.80 -9.41 -17.53
C ASP A 69 3.59 -7.94 -17.13
N SER A 70 3.66 -7.64 -15.82
CA SER A 70 3.65 -6.27 -15.33
C SER A 70 5.04 -5.67 -15.46
N GLN A 71 5.18 -4.51 -16.09
CA GLN A 71 6.47 -3.92 -16.43
C GLN A 71 6.87 -2.84 -15.44
N LYS A 72 8.12 -2.90 -14.97
CA LYS A 72 8.63 -1.95 -13.98
C LYS A 72 9.00 -0.62 -14.62
N LEU A 73 8.58 0.48 -13.98
CA LEU A 73 9.01 1.84 -14.29
C LEU A 73 9.22 2.67 -13.02
N MET A 74 9.53 3.96 -13.19
CA MET A 74 9.71 4.90 -12.08
C MET A 74 8.97 6.21 -12.39
N LEU A 75 7.99 6.56 -11.55
CA LEU A 75 7.26 7.82 -11.63
C LEU A 75 7.83 8.83 -10.63
N PRO A 76 7.72 10.14 -10.88
CA PRO A 76 8.18 11.14 -9.93
C PRO A 76 7.33 11.14 -8.66
N ILE A 77 7.96 11.41 -7.51
CA ILE A 77 7.23 11.64 -6.25
C ILE A 77 6.61 13.03 -6.21
N VAL A 78 7.24 14.03 -6.83
CA VAL A 78 6.67 15.38 -6.97
C VAL A 78 5.71 15.36 -8.14
N GLN A 79 4.43 15.62 -7.89
CA GLN A 79 3.38 15.59 -8.90
C GLN A 79 2.75 16.98 -9.07
N PRO A 80 2.49 17.42 -10.32
CA PRO A 80 1.84 18.70 -10.59
C PRO A 80 0.38 18.68 -10.10
N ALA A 81 -0.05 19.76 -9.46
CA ALA A 81 -1.40 19.87 -8.91
C ALA A 81 -2.49 19.77 -9.99
N GLU A 82 -2.20 20.18 -11.21
CA GLU A 82 -3.12 20.16 -12.35
C GLU A 82 -3.70 18.75 -12.60
N LEU A 83 -2.89 17.70 -12.43
CA LEU A 83 -3.34 16.32 -12.62
C LEU A 83 -4.33 15.88 -11.52
N TRP A 84 -4.11 16.33 -10.29
CA TRP A 84 -4.99 16.06 -9.13
C TRP A 84 -6.27 16.88 -9.15
N LEU A 85 -6.20 18.08 -9.73
CA LEU A 85 -7.38 18.90 -10.01
C LEU A 85 -8.22 18.28 -11.12
N GLU A 86 -7.60 17.73 -12.17
CA GLU A 86 -8.28 17.01 -13.26
C GLU A 86 -9.05 15.79 -12.74
N SER A 87 -8.48 15.03 -11.80
CA SER A 87 -9.18 13.89 -11.16
C SER A 87 -10.19 14.29 -10.08
N GLY A 88 -10.17 15.55 -9.63
CA GLY A 88 -10.96 16.04 -8.50
C GLY A 88 -10.46 15.58 -7.13
N ARG A 89 -9.36 14.83 -7.04
CA ARG A 89 -8.83 14.30 -5.77
C ARG A 89 -8.00 15.32 -4.98
N TRP A 90 -7.62 16.45 -5.59
CA TRP A 90 -6.82 17.49 -4.93
C TRP A 90 -7.39 17.94 -3.58
N ASP A 91 -8.70 18.20 -3.49
CA ASP A 91 -9.35 18.65 -2.26
C ASP A 91 -9.90 17.50 -1.42
N VAL A 92 -10.32 16.40 -2.06
CA VAL A 92 -10.93 15.23 -1.41
C VAL A 92 -9.93 14.47 -0.53
N TYR A 93 -8.66 14.40 -0.93
CA TYR A 93 -7.61 13.73 -0.15
C TYR A 93 -7.29 14.44 1.18
N GLY A 94 -7.76 15.69 1.34
CA GLY A 94 -7.73 16.40 2.61
C GLY A 94 -6.33 16.81 3.07
N PRO A 95 -6.06 16.81 4.39
CA PRO A 95 -4.79 17.23 4.96
C PRO A 95 -3.67 16.19 4.79
N GLU A 96 -3.99 14.94 4.47
CA GLU A 96 -2.98 13.89 4.25
C GLU A 96 -2.17 14.12 2.96
N LEU A 97 -2.72 14.89 2.01
CA LEU A 97 -2.01 15.29 0.81
C LEU A 97 -1.04 16.43 1.12
N ALA A 98 0.25 16.09 1.16
CA ALA A 98 1.32 17.07 1.37
C ALA A 98 1.49 17.95 0.12
N ARG A 99 1.05 19.20 0.22
CA ARG A 99 1.11 20.21 -0.84
C ARG A 99 2.36 21.08 -0.67
N LEU A 100 3.00 21.43 -1.78
CA LEU A 100 4.14 22.35 -1.81
C LEU A 100 4.02 23.31 -2.98
N LYS A 101 4.65 24.48 -2.85
CA LYS A 101 4.82 25.44 -3.94
C LYS A 101 6.29 25.51 -4.34
N ASP A 102 6.55 25.56 -5.63
CA ASP A 102 7.91 25.84 -6.11
C ASP A 102 8.26 27.32 -5.97
N ARG A 103 9.51 27.68 -6.30
CA ARG A 103 10.00 29.07 -6.27
C ARG A 103 9.27 30.03 -7.23
N HIS A 104 8.47 29.51 -8.16
CA HIS A 104 7.67 30.28 -9.10
C HIS A 104 6.18 30.33 -8.70
N GLY A 105 5.82 29.76 -7.54
CA GLY A 105 4.46 29.77 -7.00
C GLY A 105 3.55 28.68 -7.56
N ARG A 106 4.08 27.74 -8.37
CA ARG A 106 3.31 26.62 -8.95
C ARG A 106 3.05 25.56 -7.89
N ASP A 107 1.85 25.00 -7.90
CA ASP A 107 1.39 24.00 -6.94
C ASP A 107 1.79 22.58 -7.33
N PHE A 108 2.26 21.83 -6.34
CA PHE A 108 2.60 20.41 -6.46
C PHE A 108 2.16 19.68 -5.19
N CYS A 109 2.14 18.35 -5.25
CA CYS A 109 2.08 17.49 -4.08
C CYS A 109 3.23 16.47 -4.06
N LEU A 110 3.50 15.92 -2.89
CA LEU A 110 4.24 14.67 -2.76
C LEU A 110 3.25 13.52 -2.91
N GLY A 111 3.43 12.69 -3.94
CA GLY A 111 2.49 11.64 -4.32
C GLY A 111 2.24 10.62 -3.19
N PRO A 112 1.01 10.56 -2.63
CA PRO A 112 0.61 9.50 -1.72
C PRO A 112 0.27 8.20 -2.46
N THR A 113 0.05 8.31 -3.77
CA THR A 113 -0.22 7.31 -4.80
C THR A 113 -0.04 7.98 -6.18
N HIS A 114 -0.28 7.25 -7.28
CA HIS A 114 0.11 7.64 -8.63
C HIS A 114 -0.96 7.39 -9.71
N GLU A 115 -2.26 7.25 -9.37
CA GLU A 115 -3.33 7.01 -10.37
C GLU A 115 -3.39 8.11 -11.45
N GLU A 116 -3.27 9.38 -11.05
CA GLU A 116 -3.37 10.52 -11.97
C GLU A 116 -2.21 10.56 -12.96
N ILE A 117 -0.98 10.45 -12.46
CA ILE A 117 0.22 10.63 -13.28
C ILE A 117 0.49 9.44 -14.19
N ILE A 118 0.15 8.21 -13.77
CA ILE A 118 0.23 7.05 -14.67
C ILE A 118 -0.83 7.14 -15.77
N THR A 119 -2.04 7.61 -15.45
CA THR A 119 -3.09 7.85 -16.44
C THR A 119 -2.65 8.94 -17.42
N ALA A 120 -2.07 10.04 -16.93
CA ALA A 120 -1.56 11.11 -17.75
C ALA A 120 -0.39 10.70 -18.65
N LEU A 121 0.45 9.75 -18.21
CA LEU A 121 1.51 9.16 -19.01
C LEU A 121 0.93 8.38 -20.20
N VAL A 122 0.03 7.44 -19.92
CA VAL A 122 -0.44 6.51 -20.96
C VAL A 122 -1.52 7.09 -21.87
N ARG A 123 -2.26 8.13 -21.44
CA ARG A 123 -3.41 8.69 -22.20
C ARG A 123 -3.08 9.06 -23.64
N SER A 124 -1.85 9.51 -23.90
CA SER A 124 -1.41 9.92 -25.24
C SER A 124 -0.70 8.83 -26.02
N GLU A 125 -0.36 7.73 -25.37
CA GLU A 125 0.49 6.64 -25.90
C GLU A 125 -0.34 5.42 -26.27
N LEU A 126 -1.30 5.02 -25.43
CA LEU A 126 -2.20 3.89 -25.68
C LEU A 126 -3.40 4.34 -26.51
N ARG A 127 -3.22 4.40 -27.83
CA ARG A 127 -4.24 4.92 -28.78
C ARG A 127 -5.08 3.85 -29.47
N SER A 128 -4.69 2.58 -29.37
CA SER A 128 -5.38 1.46 -30.01
C SER A 128 -5.69 0.37 -29.00
N TYR A 129 -6.84 -0.28 -29.16
CA TYR A 129 -7.17 -1.49 -28.39
C TYR A 129 -6.13 -2.62 -28.59
N LYS A 130 -5.38 -2.59 -29.70
CA LYS A 130 -4.30 -3.55 -30.00
C LYS A 130 -3.08 -3.37 -29.10
N ASP A 131 -2.95 -2.21 -28.47
CA ASP A 131 -1.87 -1.92 -27.52
C ASP A 131 -2.25 -2.41 -26.10
N LEU A 132 -3.47 -2.91 -25.89
CA LEU A 132 -4.00 -3.37 -24.60
C LEU A 132 -4.10 -4.92 -24.55
N PRO A 133 -3.94 -5.54 -23.37
CA PRO A 133 -3.73 -4.91 -22.07
C PRO A 133 -2.28 -4.46 -21.81
N VAL A 134 -2.12 -3.46 -20.95
CA VAL A 134 -0.82 -3.03 -20.43
C VAL A 134 -0.87 -3.04 -18.92
N SER A 135 0.18 -3.54 -18.28
CA SER A 135 0.34 -3.48 -16.82
C SER A 135 1.71 -2.90 -16.48
N LEU A 136 1.70 -1.88 -15.63
CA LEU A 136 2.85 -1.08 -15.26
C LEU A 136 2.94 -0.97 -13.74
N TYR A 137 4.13 -1.14 -13.17
CA TYR A 137 4.33 -1.01 -11.72
C TYR A 137 5.60 -0.23 -11.37
N GLN A 138 5.64 0.31 -10.16
CA GLN A 138 6.87 0.86 -9.59
C GLN A 138 7.05 0.38 -8.15
N ILE A 139 8.28 0.47 -7.64
CA ILE A 139 8.56 0.34 -6.21
C ILE A 139 9.25 1.64 -5.81
N ASN A 140 8.53 2.52 -5.13
CA ASN A 140 8.96 3.89 -4.94
C ASN A 140 8.46 4.46 -3.60
N MET A 141 9.08 5.56 -3.18
CA MET A 141 8.69 6.33 -2.01
C MET A 141 7.32 6.98 -2.23
N LYS A 142 6.52 7.00 -1.17
CA LYS A 142 5.24 7.70 -1.06
C LYS A 142 5.26 8.58 0.17
N PHE A 143 4.43 9.62 0.15
CA PHE A 143 4.25 10.48 1.30
C PHE A 143 2.77 10.68 1.62
N ARG A 144 2.38 10.45 2.88
CA ARG A 144 1.06 10.76 3.43
C ARG A 144 1.27 11.48 4.74
N ASP A 145 0.72 12.68 4.91
CA ASP A 145 0.87 13.45 6.16
C ASP A 145 -0.06 12.93 7.26
N GLU A 146 0.17 11.68 7.66
CA GLU A 146 -0.57 10.97 8.70
C GLU A 146 -0.59 11.79 10.00
N VAL A 147 -1.79 12.01 10.53
CA VAL A 147 -2.02 12.84 11.73
C VAL A 147 -1.34 12.27 12.97
N ARG A 148 -1.28 10.93 13.08
CA ARG A 148 -0.65 10.24 14.22
C ARG A 148 0.20 9.07 13.75
N PRO A 149 1.42 9.32 13.24
CA PRO A 149 2.31 8.25 12.82
C PRO A 149 2.76 7.46 14.06
N ARG A 150 2.61 6.13 14.00
CA ARG A 150 2.83 5.22 15.12
C ARG A 150 3.39 3.89 14.64
N PHE A 151 3.84 3.06 15.58
CA PHE A 151 4.21 1.67 15.31
C PHE A 151 5.38 1.49 14.32
N GLY A 152 6.29 2.46 14.25
CA GLY A 152 7.49 2.34 13.43
C GLY A 152 7.17 2.41 11.94
N LEU A 153 7.54 1.36 11.21
CA LEU A 153 7.32 1.26 9.77
C LEU A 153 5.89 0.87 9.38
N LEU A 154 5.05 0.46 10.34
CA LEU A 154 3.67 0.05 10.04
C LEU A 154 2.77 1.24 9.68
N ARG A 155 2.97 2.39 10.34
CA ARG A 155 2.19 3.61 10.09
C ARG A 155 3.08 4.86 10.13
N GLY A 156 3.83 5.04 9.04
CA GLY A 156 4.70 6.19 8.80
C GLY A 156 4.06 7.26 7.92
N ARG A 157 4.77 8.37 7.74
CA ARG A 157 4.43 9.43 6.78
C ARG A 157 5.15 9.25 5.45
N GLU A 158 6.37 8.75 5.50
CA GLU A 158 7.18 8.43 4.33
C GLU A 158 7.46 6.92 4.30
N PHE A 159 7.08 6.24 3.22
CA PHE A 159 7.16 4.79 3.12
C PHE A 159 7.37 4.29 1.69
N ILE A 160 7.90 3.07 1.56
CA ILE A 160 8.10 2.41 0.26
C ILE A 160 6.82 1.65 -0.08
N MET A 161 6.31 1.87 -1.28
CA MET A 161 5.15 1.14 -1.80
C MET A 161 5.48 0.54 -3.16
N LYS A 162 4.94 -0.66 -3.40
CA LYS A 162 4.75 -1.16 -4.75
C LYS A 162 3.32 -0.89 -5.18
N ASP A 163 3.15 -0.02 -6.15
CA ASP A 163 1.90 0.33 -6.81
C ASP A 163 1.95 -0.13 -8.27
N ALA A 164 0.85 -0.72 -8.74
CA ALA A 164 0.70 -1.26 -10.08
C ALA A 164 -0.63 -0.80 -10.68
N TYR A 165 -0.62 -0.52 -11.97
CA TYR A 165 -1.73 0.05 -12.72
C TYR A 165 -1.85 -0.69 -14.05
N SER A 166 -3.05 -1.18 -14.34
CA SER A 166 -3.33 -1.93 -15.56
C SER A 166 -4.45 -1.27 -16.37
N PHE A 167 -4.28 -1.30 -17.69
CA PHE A 167 -5.15 -0.64 -18.66
C PHE A 167 -5.71 -1.70 -19.61
N HIS A 168 -7.03 -1.67 -19.81
CA HIS A 168 -7.76 -2.76 -20.45
C HIS A 168 -8.79 -2.24 -21.44
N ALA A 169 -9.01 -3.01 -22.52
CA ALA A 169 -10.03 -2.71 -23.52
C ALA A 169 -11.43 -3.20 -23.12
N SER A 170 -11.53 -4.13 -22.16
CA SER A 170 -12.79 -4.69 -21.68
C SER A 170 -12.75 -5.07 -20.19
N PRO A 171 -13.92 -5.17 -19.53
CA PRO A 171 -14.02 -5.62 -18.14
C PRO A 171 -13.49 -7.04 -17.92
N GLU A 172 -13.62 -7.93 -18.90
CA GLU A 172 -13.13 -9.31 -18.81
C GLU A 172 -11.60 -9.33 -18.76
N SER A 173 -10.94 -8.53 -19.62
CA SER A 173 -9.49 -8.36 -19.59
C SER A 173 -9.00 -7.77 -18.26
N LEU A 174 -9.77 -6.84 -17.68
CA LEU A 174 -9.49 -6.31 -16.35
C LEU A 174 -9.61 -7.40 -15.28
N GLN A 175 -10.67 -8.20 -15.30
CA GLN A 175 -10.90 -9.26 -14.33
C GLN A 175 -9.81 -10.33 -14.37
N GLU A 176 -9.41 -10.77 -15.57
CA GLU A 176 -8.31 -11.71 -15.73
C GLU A 176 -7.00 -11.20 -15.13
N HIS A 177 -6.67 -9.91 -15.35
CA HIS A 177 -5.47 -9.32 -14.76
C HIS A 177 -5.60 -9.07 -13.26
N TYR A 178 -6.80 -8.73 -12.77
CA TYR A 178 -7.09 -8.60 -11.35
C TYR A 178 -6.85 -9.91 -10.61
N ASP A 179 -7.32 -11.03 -11.17
CA ASP A 179 -7.10 -12.37 -10.62
C ASP A 179 -5.61 -12.77 -10.66
N ALA A 180 -4.90 -12.40 -11.75
CA ALA A 180 -3.45 -12.59 -11.85
C ALA A 180 -2.68 -11.79 -10.77
N GLN A 181 -3.09 -10.55 -10.51
CA GLN A 181 -2.55 -9.74 -9.41
C GLN A 181 -2.83 -10.39 -8.06
N ALA A 182 -4.06 -10.82 -7.79
CA ALA A 182 -4.40 -11.51 -6.53
C ALA A 182 -3.52 -12.76 -6.31
N GLY A 183 -3.34 -13.58 -7.35
CA GLY A 183 -2.45 -14.73 -7.30
C GLY A 183 -0.98 -14.35 -7.08
N ALA A 184 -0.50 -13.26 -7.68
CA ALA A 184 0.86 -12.76 -7.47
C ALA A 184 1.07 -12.26 -6.03
N TYR A 185 0.12 -11.53 -5.45
CA TYR A 185 0.18 -11.10 -4.05
C TYR A 185 0.19 -12.29 -3.08
N GLY A 186 -0.62 -13.33 -3.35
CA GLY A 186 -0.58 -14.57 -2.56
C GLY A 186 0.82 -15.21 -2.56
N ARG A 187 1.43 -15.37 -3.74
CA ARG A 187 2.80 -15.89 -3.86
C ARG A 187 3.84 -14.99 -3.19
N ILE A 188 3.68 -13.67 -3.25
CA ILE A 188 4.55 -12.71 -2.55
C ILE A 188 4.49 -12.98 -1.03
N CYS A 189 3.29 -13.08 -0.45
CA CYS A 189 3.10 -13.37 0.97
C CYS A 189 3.69 -14.72 1.38
N GLU A 190 3.45 -15.77 0.58
CA GLU A 190 4.01 -17.12 0.81
C GLU A 190 5.54 -17.12 0.77
N ARG A 191 6.15 -16.46 -0.23
CA ARG A 191 7.61 -16.36 -0.36
C ARG A 191 8.25 -15.53 0.75
N MET A 192 7.49 -14.63 1.38
CA MET A 192 7.91 -13.89 2.56
C MET A 192 7.65 -14.64 3.86
N GLY A 193 6.98 -15.80 3.82
CA GLY A 193 6.65 -16.61 4.99
C GLY A 193 5.64 -15.94 5.92
N LEU A 194 4.74 -15.12 5.38
CA LEU A 194 3.69 -14.46 6.15
C LEU A 194 2.54 -15.43 6.41
N ASP A 195 2.02 -15.42 7.62
CA ASP A 195 0.66 -15.89 7.89
C ASP A 195 -0.30 -14.77 7.46
N TYR A 196 -1.11 -15.03 6.43
CA TYR A 196 -1.89 -14.00 5.78
C TYR A 196 -3.27 -14.48 5.33
N ARG A 197 -4.18 -13.53 5.13
CA ARG A 197 -5.50 -13.80 4.57
C ARG A 197 -5.92 -12.72 3.57
N PRO A 198 -6.36 -13.07 2.35
CA PRO A 198 -7.07 -12.14 1.48
C PRO A 198 -8.48 -11.90 2.04
N VAL A 199 -8.89 -10.64 2.12
CA VAL A 199 -10.20 -10.24 2.67
C VAL A 199 -10.89 -9.23 1.76
N VAL A 200 -12.22 -9.26 1.72
CA VAL A 200 -13.02 -8.21 1.08
C VAL A 200 -12.84 -6.91 1.87
N ALA A 201 -12.67 -5.79 1.16
CA ALA A 201 -12.36 -4.49 1.75
C ALA A 201 -13.22 -3.37 1.17
N ASP A 202 -13.05 -2.15 1.70
CA ASP A 202 -13.62 -0.92 1.13
C ASP A 202 -12.64 -0.30 0.12
N SER A 203 -13.17 0.36 -0.91
CA SER A 203 -12.36 0.99 -1.96
C SER A 203 -11.82 2.36 -1.58
N GLY A 204 -12.32 2.95 -0.50
CA GLY A 204 -11.86 4.21 0.07
C GLY A 204 -11.76 5.36 -0.95
N GLN A 205 -10.74 6.19 -0.78
CA GLN A 205 -10.46 7.36 -1.63
C GLN A 205 -9.78 7.03 -2.98
N ILE A 206 -9.55 5.75 -3.26
CA ILE A 206 -9.10 5.27 -4.57
C ILE A 206 -10.33 5.09 -5.48
N GLY A 207 -11.48 4.73 -4.90
CA GLY A 207 -12.70 4.37 -5.63
C GLY A 207 -12.59 2.99 -6.27
N GLY A 208 -13.71 2.49 -6.79
CA GLY A 208 -13.81 1.16 -7.38
C GLY A 208 -15.01 0.37 -6.87
N LYS A 209 -15.15 -0.87 -7.34
CA LYS A 209 -16.26 -1.77 -6.94
C LYS A 209 -15.79 -3.05 -6.26
N VAL A 210 -14.62 -3.56 -6.63
CA VAL A 210 -14.05 -4.81 -6.13
C VAL A 210 -12.68 -4.50 -5.60
N THR A 211 -12.41 -4.90 -4.36
CA THR A 211 -11.13 -4.71 -3.69
C THR A 211 -10.86 -5.87 -2.75
N ILE A 212 -9.59 -6.27 -2.69
CA ILE A 212 -9.09 -7.32 -1.80
C ILE A 212 -7.90 -6.74 -1.05
N GLU A 213 -7.95 -6.80 0.27
CA GLU A 213 -6.81 -6.53 1.14
C GLU A 213 -6.10 -7.84 1.50
N PHE A 214 -4.77 -7.83 1.46
CA PHE A 214 -3.94 -8.94 1.93
C PHE A 214 -3.46 -8.63 3.35
N MET A 215 -4.10 -9.25 4.34
CA MET A 215 -3.87 -8.98 5.75
C MET A 215 -2.88 -9.98 6.34
N ALA A 216 -1.72 -9.50 6.80
CA ALA A 216 -0.83 -10.31 7.64
C ALA A 216 -1.44 -10.44 9.04
N LEU A 217 -1.64 -11.67 9.52
CA LEU A 217 -2.31 -11.93 10.78
C LEU A 217 -1.39 -11.61 11.96
N ALA A 218 -1.83 -10.70 12.83
CA ALA A 218 -1.09 -10.30 14.02
C ALA A 218 -2.04 -9.77 15.10
N GLU A 219 -1.75 -10.06 16.36
CA GLU A 219 -2.50 -9.51 17.50
C GLU A 219 -2.44 -7.98 17.58
N ALA A 220 -1.36 -7.39 17.06
CA ALA A 220 -1.14 -5.94 17.01
C ALA A 220 -1.70 -5.26 15.75
N GLY A 221 -2.53 -5.95 14.96
CA GLY A 221 -3.15 -5.40 13.75
C GLY A 221 -4.10 -4.24 14.05
N GLU A 222 -4.12 -3.21 13.19
CA GLU A 222 -5.04 -2.07 13.34
C GLU A 222 -6.44 -2.36 12.77
N ALA A 223 -6.58 -3.39 11.93
CA ALA A 223 -7.85 -3.80 11.32
C ALA A 223 -8.41 -5.05 11.99
N ALA A 224 -9.72 -5.06 12.22
CA ALA A 224 -10.45 -6.24 12.68
C ALA A 224 -11.02 -7.00 11.47
N LEU A 225 -10.96 -8.32 11.53
CA LEU A 225 -11.44 -9.20 10.47
C LEU A 225 -12.62 -10.03 10.95
N VAL A 226 -13.61 -10.21 10.07
CA VAL A 226 -14.67 -11.21 10.22
C VAL A 226 -14.38 -12.33 9.23
N TYR A 227 -14.42 -13.58 9.68
CA TYR A 227 -14.18 -14.73 8.82
C TYR A 227 -15.02 -15.93 9.27
N CYS A 228 -15.30 -16.84 8.34
CA CYS A 228 -15.98 -18.11 8.59
C CYS A 228 -15.06 -19.30 8.25
N ASP A 229 -15.43 -20.48 8.76
CA ASP A 229 -14.85 -21.76 8.34
C ASP A 229 -15.11 -22.09 6.86
N CYS A 230 -16.09 -21.41 6.25
CA CYS A 230 -16.44 -21.52 4.84
C CYS A 230 -15.44 -20.84 3.87
N GLY A 231 -14.37 -20.23 4.40
CA GLY A 231 -13.32 -19.59 3.62
C GLY A 231 -13.52 -18.09 3.39
N TRP A 232 -14.74 -17.58 3.53
CA TRP A 232 -15.01 -16.14 3.42
C TRP A 232 -14.35 -15.34 4.55
N ALA A 233 -13.83 -14.16 4.19
CA ALA A 233 -13.33 -13.18 5.14
C ALA A 233 -13.45 -11.75 4.60
N ALA A 234 -13.71 -10.80 5.49
CA ALA A 234 -13.81 -9.38 5.19
C ALA A 234 -13.18 -8.55 6.31
N ASN A 235 -12.71 -7.36 5.94
CA ASN A 235 -12.51 -6.27 6.89
C ASN A 235 -13.88 -5.91 7.51
N VAL A 236 -13.94 -5.66 8.82
CA VAL A 236 -15.19 -5.29 9.52
C VAL A 236 -15.89 -4.11 8.84
N GLU A 237 -15.13 -3.17 8.27
CA GLU A 237 -15.67 -2.01 7.54
C GLU A 237 -16.43 -2.37 6.26
N ALA A 238 -16.12 -3.53 5.66
CA ALA A 238 -16.73 -4.04 4.44
C ALA A 238 -17.65 -5.26 4.67
N ALA A 239 -17.78 -5.72 5.92
CA ALA A 239 -18.55 -6.90 6.24
C ALA A 239 -20.06 -6.61 6.18
N GLU A 240 -20.78 -7.27 5.26
CA GLU A 240 -22.22 -7.20 5.20
C GLU A 240 -22.87 -8.16 6.20
N THR A 241 -23.96 -7.73 6.82
CA THR A 241 -24.78 -8.58 7.71
C THR A 241 -26.23 -8.57 7.27
N VAL A 242 -26.85 -9.75 7.25
CA VAL A 242 -28.29 -9.89 7.04
C VAL A 242 -28.97 -9.61 8.37
N VAL A 243 -29.57 -8.43 8.53
CA VAL A 243 -30.41 -8.14 9.70
C VAL A 243 -31.80 -8.76 9.46
N PRO A 244 -32.20 -9.80 10.20
CA PRO A 244 -33.54 -10.33 10.06
C PRO A 244 -34.54 -9.26 10.49
N ARG A 245 -35.40 -8.82 9.56
CA ARG A 245 -36.51 -7.94 9.89
C ARG A 245 -37.52 -8.72 10.72
N THR A 246 -37.54 -8.51 12.04
CA THR A 246 -38.69 -8.90 12.84
C THR A 246 -39.88 -8.05 12.37
N PRO A 247 -40.97 -8.65 11.85
CA PRO A 247 -42.15 -7.87 11.49
C PRO A 247 -42.62 -7.13 12.74
N ALA A 248 -42.76 -5.80 12.62
CA ALA A 248 -43.36 -5.00 13.68
C ALA A 248 -44.77 -5.54 13.93
N VAL A 249 -45.03 -6.00 15.16
CA VAL A 249 -46.40 -6.22 15.61
C VAL A 249 -47.04 -4.84 15.71
N THR A 250 -47.71 -4.41 14.64
CA THR A 250 -48.65 -3.30 14.72
C THR A 250 -49.84 -3.81 15.51
N GLU A 251 -49.86 -3.57 16.82
CA GLU A 251 -51.12 -3.59 17.56
C GLU A 251 -52.05 -2.57 16.87
N ALA A 252 -53.20 -3.06 16.39
CA ALA A 252 -54.23 -2.20 15.84
C ALA A 252 -54.64 -1.22 16.95
N ARG A 253 -54.41 0.08 16.73
CA ARG A 253 -55.00 1.11 17.58
C ARG A 253 -56.53 0.96 17.52
N PRO A 254 -57.22 0.77 18.66
CA PRO A 254 -58.68 0.80 18.65
C PRO A 254 -59.15 2.18 18.16
N MET A 255 -60.19 2.17 17.32
CA MET A 255 -60.85 3.37 16.76
C MET A 255 -61.44 4.26 17.84
#